data_AF-A0A2G6FVU1-F1
#
_entry.id   AF-A0A2G6FVU1-F1
#
_cell.length_a   1.000
_cell.length_b   1.000
_cell.length_c   1.000
_cell.angle_alpha   90.00
_cell.angle_beta   90.00
_cell.angle_gamma   90.00
#
_symmetry.space_group_name_H-M   'P 1'
#
loop_
_entity.id
_entity.type
_entity.pdbx_description
1 polymer ?
#
loop_
_entity_poly.entity_id
_entity_poly.type
_entity_poly.pdbx_seq_one_letter_code
_entity_poly.pdbx_strand_id
1 'polypeptide(L)'
;MSLNATAAVAGENGEIFELEGYHAVGMAGEYLYPLKDKNTIVLPEYSELMLLPGRSPVVINGDTGEYEILEYNPFNPDEKIFAVSAFNSPGHVMTLNSAYYESENCLPLPLFSYGAVGFIGDDFVSAAYQVDFEERQNLSLMPLDKIEEGLAEKIEKYPKNRLIYHLKKCALQWGCPAAKNFFLSRYEAPLPTSRVCNANCLGCISFQKNKHISSCQNRINFTPSPKEIAEVALSHIEAVEKPVVSFGQGCEGDPLLAGDTILSAVKLIREKTCKGTININTNASLPFMMTRLFDAGVNSIRVSLNSAVKEYYMKYFRPSYKFEDVLETIKTAKDKNIHVSLNYLNIPGFTDTEPEMEALFYLIENYNIDFIQWRNLNYDPKLYLREMNNFADKKLKPFGIISLIELLKKEFISLNHGYFNPPKENFK
;
A
#
# COMPACT_ATOMS: atom_id res chain seq x y z
N MET A 1 -2.74 -28.93 -18.80
CA MET A 1 -2.61 -29.08 -17.34
C MET A 1 -1.86 -27.87 -16.84
N SER A 2 -2.28 -27.27 -15.73
CA SER A 2 -1.62 -26.12 -15.12
C SER A 2 -0.36 -26.59 -14.39
N LEU A 3 0.78 -25.95 -14.65
CA LEU A 3 2.06 -26.28 -14.02
C LEU A 3 2.10 -25.71 -12.60
N ASN A 4 2.61 -26.50 -11.64
CA ASN A 4 2.92 -26.01 -10.30
C ASN A 4 4.26 -25.28 -10.35
N ALA A 5 4.34 -24.13 -9.67
CA ALA A 5 5.62 -23.47 -9.46
C ALA A 5 6.49 -24.28 -8.49
N THR A 6 7.79 -24.36 -8.73
CA THR A 6 8.75 -24.95 -7.79
C THR A 6 8.97 -24.01 -6.60
N ALA A 7 9.23 -24.58 -5.43
CA ALA A 7 9.45 -23.82 -4.20
C ALA A 7 10.72 -22.95 -4.31
N ALA A 8 10.59 -21.67 -3.97
CA ALA A 8 11.73 -20.78 -3.74
C ALA A 8 12.05 -20.75 -2.24
N VAL A 9 13.27 -21.10 -1.86
CA VAL A 9 13.75 -21.11 -0.47
C VAL A 9 15.05 -20.32 -0.37
N ALA A 10 15.41 -19.88 0.84
CA ALA A 10 16.66 -19.18 1.10
C ALA A 10 17.55 -19.95 2.07
N GLY A 11 18.85 -20.03 1.78
CA GLY A 11 19.86 -20.51 2.72
C GLY A 11 20.22 -19.47 3.80
N GLU A 12 21.04 -19.85 4.78
CA GLU A 12 21.48 -18.95 5.87
C GLU A 12 22.29 -17.74 5.39
N ASN A 13 22.97 -17.85 4.25
CA ASN A 13 23.70 -16.76 3.60
C ASN A 13 22.79 -15.76 2.87
N GLY A 14 21.48 -16.05 2.78
CA GLY A 14 20.49 -15.25 2.07
C GLY A 14 20.39 -15.53 0.56
N GLU A 15 21.12 -16.52 0.05
CA GLU A 15 20.97 -17.00 -1.32
C GLU A 15 19.61 -17.66 -1.49
N ILE A 16 18.87 -17.22 -2.53
CA ILE A 16 17.56 -17.76 -2.87
C ILE A 16 17.74 -18.72 -4.03
N PHE A 17 17.22 -19.94 -3.88
CA PHE A 17 17.34 -20.99 -4.87
C PHE A 17 16.04 -21.80 -5.02
N GLU A 18 15.95 -22.51 -6.13
CA GLU A 18 14.87 -23.44 -6.42
C GLU A 18 15.07 -24.76 -5.65
N LEU A 19 14.05 -25.19 -4.92
CA LEU A 19 14.06 -26.49 -4.25
C LEU A 19 13.38 -27.53 -5.14
N GLU A 20 14.15 -28.12 -6.05
CA GLU A 20 13.68 -29.13 -7.01
C GLU A 20 12.94 -30.29 -6.32
N GLY A 21 11.88 -30.79 -6.96
CA GLY A 21 11.01 -31.83 -6.39
C GLY A 21 9.97 -31.32 -5.40
N TYR A 22 9.98 -30.03 -5.04
CA TYR A 22 9.01 -29.42 -4.13
C TYR A 22 8.27 -28.26 -4.80
N HIS A 23 6.96 -28.19 -4.61
CA HIS A 23 6.14 -27.12 -5.16
C HIS A 23 5.89 -25.99 -4.16
N ALA A 24 5.89 -24.75 -4.67
CA ALA A 24 5.64 -23.55 -3.90
C ALA A 24 4.20 -23.49 -3.38
N VAL A 25 4.03 -23.01 -2.15
CA VAL A 25 2.74 -22.86 -1.48
C VAL A 25 2.55 -21.41 -1.04
N GLY A 26 1.35 -20.89 -1.28
CA GLY A 26 0.87 -19.62 -0.77
C GLY A 26 -0.23 -19.85 0.26
N MET A 27 -0.47 -18.85 1.10
CA MET A 27 -1.53 -18.86 2.09
C MET A 27 -2.50 -17.69 1.89
N ALA A 28 -3.78 -17.98 2.08
CA ALA A 28 -4.82 -16.98 2.31
C ALA A 28 -5.41 -17.25 3.69
N GLY A 29 -4.99 -16.47 4.68
CA GLY A 29 -5.33 -16.73 6.06
C GLY A 29 -4.67 -18.03 6.53
N GLU A 30 -5.47 -19.00 6.95
CA GLU A 30 -4.99 -20.34 7.34
C GLU A 30 -5.00 -21.35 6.17
N TYR A 31 -5.55 -20.97 5.02
CA TYR A 31 -5.72 -21.87 3.88
C TYR A 31 -4.47 -21.88 3.00
N LEU A 32 -3.93 -23.07 2.75
CA LEU A 32 -2.78 -23.30 1.88
C LEU A 32 -3.21 -23.64 0.46
N TYR A 33 -2.51 -23.06 -0.51
CA TYR A 33 -2.77 -23.28 -1.93
C TYR A 33 -1.45 -23.49 -2.68
N PRO A 34 -1.36 -24.51 -3.57
CA PRO A 34 -0.24 -24.60 -4.50
C PRO A 34 -0.20 -23.37 -5.41
N LEU A 35 1.00 -22.81 -5.61
CA LEU A 35 1.23 -21.82 -6.65
C LEU A 35 1.20 -22.51 -8.00
N LYS A 36 0.36 -21.97 -8.89
CA LYS A 36 0.09 -22.51 -10.21
C LYS A 36 0.26 -21.42 -11.24
N ASP A 37 0.81 -21.77 -12.40
CA ASP A 37 1.01 -20.87 -13.54
C ASP A 37 -0.14 -19.88 -13.80
N LYS A 38 -1.37 -20.38 -13.85
CA LYS A 38 -2.60 -19.63 -14.13
C LYS A 38 -3.00 -18.62 -13.06
N ASN A 39 -2.44 -18.75 -11.85
CA ASN A 39 -2.74 -17.92 -10.68
C ASN A 39 -1.52 -17.08 -10.25
N THR A 40 -0.47 -17.07 -11.07
CA THR A 40 0.77 -16.34 -10.82
C THR A 40 1.11 -15.48 -12.03
N ILE A 41 1.91 -14.45 -11.79
CA ILE A 41 2.55 -13.65 -12.84
C ILE A 41 4.06 -13.75 -12.68
N VAL A 42 4.82 -13.52 -13.76
CA VAL A 42 6.26 -13.27 -13.65
C VAL A 42 6.46 -12.18 -12.61
N LEU A 43 7.42 -12.38 -11.71
CA LEU A 43 7.71 -11.46 -10.62
C LEU A 43 7.86 -10.05 -11.20
N PRO A 44 7.01 -9.09 -10.81
CA PRO A 44 7.03 -7.77 -11.41
C PRO A 44 8.40 -7.12 -11.26
N GLU A 45 8.84 -6.40 -12.29
CA GLU A 45 10.11 -5.68 -12.25
C GLU A 45 10.16 -4.76 -11.01
N TYR A 46 11.34 -4.67 -10.38
CA TYR A 46 11.58 -3.94 -9.13
C TYR A 46 10.83 -4.45 -7.90
N SER A 47 10.26 -5.66 -7.96
CA SER A 47 9.90 -6.37 -6.74
C SER A 47 11.17 -6.80 -6.00
N GLU A 48 11.09 -6.87 -4.67
CA GLU A 48 12.18 -7.35 -3.84
C GLU A 48 11.86 -8.76 -3.31
N LEU A 49 12.84 -9.65 -3.33
CA LEU A 49 12.74 -10.94 -2.66
C LEU A 49 13.31 -10.83 -1.25
N MET A 50 12.62 -11.43 -0.29
CA MET A 50 12.94 -11.36 1.12
C MET A 50 13.01 -12.76 1.71
N LEU A 51 14.16 -13.11 2.28
CA LEU A 51 14.25 -14.23 3.21
C LEU A 51 13.45 -13.90 4.49
N LEU A 52 12.81 -14.89 5.09
CA LEU A 52 12.00 -14.71 6.30
C LEU A 52 12.67 -15.40 7.49
N PRO A 53 13.46 -14.68 8.33
CA PRO A 53 14.13 -15.27 9.47
C PRO A 53 13.16 -15.93 10.45
N GLY A 54 13.55 -17.10 10.98
CA GLY A 54 12.76 -17.88 11.94
C GLY A 54 11.51 -18.52 11.33
N ARG A 55 11.39 -18.53 10.00
CA ARG A 55 10.22 -19.06 9.30
C ARG A 55 10.64 -20.14 8.32
N SER A 56 10.21 -21.36 8.58
CA SER A 56 10.47 -22.53 7.73
C SER A 56 9.48 -22.52 6.55
N PRO A 57 9.92 -22.80 5.31
CA PRO A 57 9.02 -22.90 4.18
C PRO A 57 8.00 -24.02 4.37
N VAL A 58 6.76 -23.74 3.96
CA VAL A 58 5.73 -24.77 3.73
C VAL A 58 5.72 -25.07 2.25
N VAL A 59 5.86 -26.34 1.89
CA VAL A 59 5.98 -26.81 0.50
C VAL A 59 5.04 -27.99 0.27
N ILE A 60 4.82 -28.36 -1.00
CA ILE A 60 4.20 -29.64 -1.36
C ILE A 60 5.29 -30.53 -1.94
N ASN A 61 5.44 -31.73 -1.41
CA ASN A 61 6.35 -32.74 -1.95
C ASN A 61 5.80 -33.27 -3.29
N GLY A 62 6.60 -33.19 -4.35
CA GLY A 62 6.21 -33.56 -5.71
C GLY A 62 5.95 -35.06 -5.90
N ASP A 63 6.56 -35.92 -5.09
CA ASP A 63 6.39 -37.37 -5.16
C ASP A 63 5.14 -37.84 -4.40
N THR A 64 4.90 -37.29 -3.20
CA THR A 64 3.79 -37.71 -2.33
C THR A 64 2.53 -36.89 -2.50
N GLY A 65 2.66 -35.63 -2.95
CA GLY A 65 1.58 -34.65 -3.00
C GLY A 65 1.19 -34.09 -1.63
N GLU A 66 1.95 -34.39 -0.57
CA GLU A 66 1.67 -33.94 0.80
C GLU A 66 2.31 -32.59 1.12
N TYR A 67 1.69 -31.84 2.04
CA TYR A 67 2.28 -30.60 2.56
C TYR A 67 3.36 -30.93 3.61
N GLU A 68 4.54 -30.33 3.45
CA GLU A 68 5.67 -30.51 4.35
C GLU A 68 6.18 -29.16 4.87
N ILE A 69 6.73 -29.19 6.08
CA ILE A 69 7.47 -28.08 6.68
C ILE A 69 8.93 -28.49 6.69
N LEU A 70 9.78 -27.74 6.00
CA LEU A 70 11.20 -28.06 5.89
C LEU A 70 12.03 -27.05 6.67
N GLU A 71 12.69 -27.49 7.74
CA GLU A 71 13.65 -26.65 8.47
C GLU A 71 15.05 -26.68 7.86
N TYR A 72 15.40 -27.79 7.20
CA TYR A 72 16.70 -28.03 6.58
C TYR A 72 16.51 -28.45 5.12
N ASN A 73 17.54 -28.22 4.31
CA ASN A 73 17.57 -28.63 2.92
C ASN A 73 17.53 -30.17 2.83
N PRO A 74 16.53 -30.79 2.17
CA PRO A 74 16.41 -32.24 2.03
C PRO A 74 17.59 -32.87 1.27
N PHE A 75 18.30 -32.09 0.45
CA PHE A 75 19.48 -32.53 -0.29
C PHE A 75 20.81 -32.23 0.42
N ASN A 76 20.77 -31.39 1.47
CA ASN A 76 21.92 -31.04 2.30
C ASN A 76 21.47 -30.80 3.75
N PRO A 77 21.36 -31.87 4.58
CA PRO A 77 20.74 -31.79 5.90
C PRO A 77 21.40 -30.83 6.90
N ASP A 78 22.66 -30.42 6.65
CA ASP A 78 23.38 -29.46 7.48
C ASP A 78 23.02 -28.00 7.15
N GLU A 79 22.33 -27.75 6.03
CA GLU A 79 21.93 -26.42 5.57
C GLU A 79 20.50 -26.09 6.04
N LYS A 80 20.39 -25.08 6.89
CA LYS A 80 19.10 -24.53 7.29
C LYS A 80 18.49 -23.69 6.16
N ILE A 81 17.19 -23.84 5.94
CA ILE A 81 16.46 -23.09 4.92
C ILE A 81 15.32 -22.25 5.51
N PHE A 82 14.98 -21.17 4.82
CA PHE A 82 13.96 -20.22 5.22
C PHE A 82 12.96 -19.98 4.10
N ALA A 83 11.74 -19.63 4.50
CA ALA A 83 10.71 -19.19 3.60
C ALA A 83 11.14 -17.90 2.89
N VAL A 84 10.72 -17.76 1.62
CA VAL A 84 10.97 -16.57 0.81
C VAL A 84 9.65 -15.87 0.52
N SER A 85 9.71 -14.55 0.37
CA SER A 85 8.56 -13.72 0.00
C SER A 85 8.91 -12.66 -1.03
N ALA A 86 7.93 -12.27 -1.82
CA ALA A 86 8.01 -11.13 -2.72
C ALA A 86 7.33 -9.90 -2.11
N PHE A 87 8.08 -8.80 -2.00
CA PHE A 87 7.53 -7.45 -1.91
C PHE A 87 7.27 -6.96 -3.33
N ASN A 88 6.04 -7.20 -3.82
CA ASN A 88 5.68 -6.91 -5.20
C ASN A 88 5.71 -5.40 -5.50
N SER A 89 6.14 -5.05 -6.71
CA SER A 89 6.20 -3.67 -7.15
C SER A 89 4.83 -2.98 -7.17
N PRO A 90 4.75 -1.65 -6.96
CA PRO A 90 3.51 -0.89 -7.01
C PRO A 90 2.69 -1.15 -8.27
N GLY A 91 1.36 -1.20 -8.13
CA GLY A 91 0.44 -1.60 -9.22
C GLY A 91 -0.01 -3.06 -9.15
N HIS A 92 0.67 -3.89 -8.33
CA HIS A 92 0.37 -5.30 -8.14
C HIS A 92 -0.18 -5.59 -6.74
N VAL A 93 -1.30 -6.30 -6.69
CA VAL A 93 -1.96 -6.73 -5.45
C VAL A 93 -1.70 -8.20 -5.24
N MET A 94 -1.27 -8.59 -4.04
CA MET A 94 -1.03 -9.98 -3.70
C MET A 94 -2.35 -10.75 -3.67
N THR A 95 -2.35 -11.93 -4.26
CA THR A 95 -3.48 -12.86 -4.24
C THR A 95 -3.30 -13.96 -3.20
N LEU A 96 -2.05 -14.22 -2.79
CA LEU A 96 -1.66 -15.09 -1.68
C LEU A 96 -0.45 -14.50 -0.95
N ASN A 97 -0.37 -14.73 0.36
CA ASN A 97 0.85 -14.49 1.14
C ASN A 97 1.80 -15.69 1.07
N SER A 98 3.10 -15.50 1.34
CA SER A 98 4.03 -16.65 1.47
C SER A 98 3.58 -17.59 2.57
N ALA A 99 3.53 -18.90 2.29
CA ALA A 99 3.24 -19.89 3.32
C ALA A 99 4.52 -20.23 4.10
N TYR A 100 4.42 -20.18 5.42
CA TYR A 100 5.52 -20.52 6.31
C TYR A 100 5.04 -21.06 7.65
N TYR A 101 5.89 -21.82 8.31
CA TYR A 101 5.76 -22.17 9.72
C TYR A 101 6.65 -21.25 10.56
N GLU A 102 6.14 -20.73 11.69
CA GLU A 102 6.93 -19.87 12.57
C GLU A 102 7.60 -20.74 13.64
N SER A 103 8.92 -20.62 13.79
CA SER A 103 9.62 -21.26 14.90
C SER A 103 9.17 -20.70 16.25
N GLU A 104 9.45 -21.42 17.33
CA GLU A 104 9.26 -20.89 18.68
C GLU A 104 10.00 -19.55 18.84
N ASN A 105 9.34 -18.57 19.47
CA ASN A 105 9.87 -17.21 19.73
C ASN A 105 10.21 -16.37 18.48
N CYS A 106 9.62 -16.66 17.32
CA CYS A 106 9.84 -15.89 16.11
C CYS A 106 9.42 -14.42 16.27
N LEU A 107 10.30 -13.48 15.89
CA LEU A 107 10.02 -12.04 15.94
C LEU A 107 9.02 -11.63 14.85
N PRO A 108 8.23 -10.56 15.07
CA PRO A 108 7.37 -9.99 14.04
C PRO A 108 8.17 -9.59 12.80
N LEU A 109 7.59 -9.80 11.63
CA LEU A 109 8.19 -9.34 10.37
C LEU A 109 8.20 -7.79 10.29
N PRO A 110 9.18 -7.20 9.57
CA PRO A 110 9.20 -5.76 9.28
C PRO A 110 7.96 -5.29 8.48
N LEU A 111 7.80 -3.98 8.30
CA LEU A 111 6.63 -3.39 7.62
C LEU A 111 6.74 -3.46 6.08
N PHE A 112 6.68 -4.68 5.56
CA PHE A 112 6.54 -4.98 4.13
C PHE A 112 5.29 -5.82 3.89
N SER A 113 4.95 -5.99 2.62
CA SER A 113 3.94 -6.97 2.21
C SER A 113 4.63 -8.27 1.79
N TYR A 114 4.03 -9.40 2.16
CA TYR A 114 4.68 -10.71 2.09
C TYR A 114 3.95 -11.63 1.11
N GLY A 115 4.16 -11.42 -0.20
CA GLY A 115 3.51 -12.17 -1.28
C GLY A 115 4.17 -13.52 -1.53
N ALA A 116 3.38 -14.53 -1.88
CA ALA A 116 3.91 -15.85 -2.21
C ALA A 116 4.71 -15.82 -3.51
N VAL A 117 5.82 -16.56 -3.54
CA VAL A 117 6.75 -16.62 -4.67
C VAL A 117 7.26 -18.04 -4.91
N GLY A 118 7.58 -18.37 -6.15
CA GLY A 118 8.19 -19.63 -6.57
C GLY A 118 8.89 -19.48 -7.93
N PHE A 119 9.25 -20.59 -8.55
CA PHE A 119 9.86 -20.63 -9.88
C PHE A 119 8.95 -21.32 -10.90
N ILE A 120 8.93 -20.82 -12.14
CA ILE A 120 8.41 -21.54 -13.30
C ILE A 120 9.45 -21.44 -14.41
N GLY A 121 10.13 -22.55 -14.69
CA GLY A 121 11.35 -22.49 -15.49
C GLY A 121 12.40 -21.64 -14.77
N ASP A 122 13.07 -20.75 -15.50
CA ASP A 122 14.12 -19.88 -14.95
C ASP A 122 13.58 -18.59 -14.30
N ASP A 123 12.26 -18.35 -14.37
CA ASP A 123 11.64 -17.11 -13.93
C ASP A 123 11.04 -17.25 -12.52
N PHE A 124 11.30 -16.25 -11.66
CA PHE A 124 10.52 -16.06 -10.46
C PHE A 124 9.08 -15.70 -10.82
N VAL A 125 8.12 -16.32 -10.15
CA VAL A 125 6.69 -16.01 -10.28
C VAL A 125 6.08 -15.68 -8.92
N SER A 126 5.17 -14.72 -8.90
CA SER A 126 4.49 -14.24 -7.69
C SER A 126 2.98 -14.42 -7.80
N ALA A 127 2.35 -14.76 -6.67
CA ALA A 127 0.90 -14.77 -6.54
C ALA A 127 0.37 -13.34 -6.44
N ALA A 128 0.23 -12.68 -7.59
CA ALA A 128 -0.16 -11.29 -7.68
C ALA A 128 -1.09 -11.02 -8.89
N TYR A 129 -1.82 -9.92 -8.81
CA TYR A 129 -2.73 -9.42 -9.83
C TYR A 129 -2.46 -7.94 -10.08
N GLN A 130 -2.21 -7.56 -11.34
CA GLN A 130 -1.96 -6.17 -11.70
C GLN A 130 -3.28 -5.40 -11.77
N VAL A 131 -3.47 -4.46 -10.85
CA VAL A 131 -4.65 -3.58 -10.79
C VAL A 131 -4.40 -2.24 -11.47
N ASP A 132 -3.15 -1.86 -11.65
CA ASP A 132 -2.75 -0.56 -12.22
C ASP A 132 -1.53 -0.75 -13.13
N PHE A 133 -1.62 -0.14 -14.30
CA PHE A 133 -0.61 -0.22 -15.34
C PHE A 133 0.22 1.07 -15.45
N GLU A 134 -0.07 2.09 -14.64
CA GLU A 134 0.66 3.35 -14.68
C GLU A 134 2.09 3.16 -14.15
N GLU A 135 3.09 3.48 -14.96
CA GLU A 135 4.52 3.31 -14.63
C GLU A 135 5.05 4.39 -13.67
N ARG A 136 4.17 5.09 -12.95
CA ARG A 136 4.54 6.29 -12.17
C ARG A 136 5.51 6.01 -11.03
N GLN A 137 5.59 4.76 -10.58
CA GLN A 137 6.54 4.32 -9.56
C GLN A 137 7.53 3.28 -10.11
N ASN A 138 7.60 3.12 -11.43
CA ASN A 138 8.62 2.29 -12.08
C ASN A 138 9.99 2.95 -11.87
N LEU A 139 10.87 2.29 -11.11
CA LEU A 139 12.17 2.83 -10.73
C LEU A 139 13.14 2.94 -11.92
N SER A 140 12.97 2.13 -12.98
CA SER A 140 13.74 2.26 -14.24
C SER A 140 13.62 3.66 -14.84
N LEU A 141 12.44 4.27 -14.68
CA LEU A 141 12.11 5.57 -15.24
C LEU A 141 12.50 6.74 -14.32
N MET A 142 13.27 6.46 -13.25
CA MET A 142 13.68 7.43 -12.23
C MET A 142 15.21 7.52 -12.08
N PRO A 143 15.93 7.91 -13.14
CA PRO A 143 17.39 7.95 -13.10
C PRO A 143 17.89 9.04 -12.14
N LEU A 144 18.91 8.70 -11.35
CA LEU A 144 19.38 9.50 -10.22
C LEU A 144 19.90 10.88 -10.65
N ASP A 145 20.63 10.94 -11.76
CA ASP A 145 21.16 12.17 -12.35
C ASP A 145 20.03 13.17 -12.66
N LYS A 146 18.91 12.71 -13.24
CA LYS A 146 17.75 13.58 -13.53
C LYS A 146 17.01 14.03 -12.27
N ILE A 147 16.97 13.18 -11.25
CA ILE A 147 16.42 13.58 -9.94
C ILE A 147 17.29 14.70 -9.33
N GLU A 148 18.61 14.58 -9.41
CA GLU A 148 19.55 15.57 -8.88
C GLU A 148 19.52 16.89 -9.68
N GLU A 149 19.40 16.83 -11.01
CA GLU A 149 19.18 18.01 -11.88
C GLU A 149 17.91 18.77 -11.48
N GLY A 150 16.77 18.06 -11.39
CA GLY A 150 15.50 18.67 -11.00
C GLY A 150 15.51 19.23 -9.58
N LEU A 151 16.20 18.56 -8.66
CA LEU A 151 16.42 19.06 -7.30
C LEU A 151 17.21 20.38 -7.30
N ALA A 152 18.29 20.47 -8.08
CA ALA A 152 19.08 21.69 -8.18
C ALA A 152 18.24 22.86 -8.70
N GLU A 153 17.43 22.64 -9.75
CA GLU A 153 16.50 23.63 -10.28
C GLU A 153 15.51 24.13 -9.21
N LYS A 154 14.89 23.21 -8.44
CA LYS A 154 13.92 23.60 -7.40
C LYS A 154 14.58 24.37 -6.24
N ILE A 155 15.79 24.00 -5.84
CA ILE A 155 16.53 24.72 -4.79
C ILE A 155 16.92 26.12 -5.27
N GLU A 156 17.37 26.28 -6.52
CA GLU A 156 17.70 27.59 -7.09
C GLU A 156 16.48 28.51 -7.13
N LYS A 157 15.32 27.97 -7.57
CA LYS A 157 14.07 28.73 -7.67
C LYS A 157 13.47 29.09 -6.32
N TYR A 158 13.58 28.20 -5.32
CA TYR A 158 12.94 28.33 -4.02
C TYR A 158 13.89 28.04 -2.85
N PRO A 159 14.99 28.82 -2.69
CA PRO A 159 16.09 28.46 -1.78
C PRO A 159 15.71 28.47 -0.30
N LYS A 160 14.61 29.13 0.07
CA LYS A 160 14.10 29.25 1.45
C LYS A 160 12.97 28.27 1.77
N ASN A 161 12.53 27.46 0.81
CA ASN A 161 11.38 26.58 0.99
C ASN A 161 11.80 25.27 1.66
N ARG A 162 11.45 25.11 2.95
CA ARG A 162 11.86 23.96 3.77
C ARG A 162 11.24 22.65 3.29
N LEU A 163 10.07 22.71 2.65
CA LEU A 163 9.38 21.52 2.13
C LEU A 163 10.21 20.87 1.02
N ILE A 164 10.83 21.65 0.13
CA ILE A 164 11.71 21.11 -0.93
C ILE A 164 12.90 20.35 -0.33
N TYR A 165 13.53 20.86 0.74
CA TYR A 165 14.62 20.14 1.42
C TYR A 165 14.14 18.87 2.13
N HIS A 166 12.90 18.86 2.65
CA HIS A 166 12.32 17.62 3.16
C HIS A 166 12.10 16.61 2.01
N LEU A 167 11.56 17.05 0.87
CA LEU A 167 11.37 16.20 -0.30
C LEU A 167 12.69 15.66 -0.87
N LYS A 168 13.77 16.45 -0.83
CA LYS A 168 15.14 15.99 -1.15
C LYS A 168 15.49 14.75 -0.33
N LYS A 169 15.30 14.82 0.99
CA LYS A 169 15.55 13.69 1.90
C LYS A 169 14.66 12.49 1.54
N CYS A 170 13.38 12.72 1.28
CA CYS A 170 12.46 11.67 0.86
C CYS A 170 12.92 10.96 -0.41
N ALA A 171 13.34 11.71 -1.44
CA ALA A 171 13.75 11.16 -2.73
C ALA A 171 15.08 10.40 -2.65
N LEU A 172 16.10 10.99 -2.02
CA LEU A 172 17.47 10.49 -2.06
C LEU A 172 17.83 9.53 -0.92
N GLN A 173 17.21 9.67 0.26
CA GLN A 173 17.54 8.85 1.42
C GLN A 173 16.50 7.75 1.67
N TRP A 174 15.22 8.07 1.56
CA TRP A 174 14.13 7.09 1.78
C TRP A 174 13.60 6.46 0.48
N GLY A 175 14.12 6.87 -0.67
CA GLY A 175 13.75 6.30 -1.96
C GLY A 175 12.31 6.59 -2.41
N CYS A 176 11.61 7.56 -1.81
CA CYS A 176 10.19 7.83 -2.04
C CYS A 176 9.89 8.16 -3.52
N PRO A 177 9.12 7.31 -4.24
CA PRO A 177 8.83 7.53 -5.66
C PRO A 177 8.07 8.83 -5.94
N ALA A 178 7.15 9.24 -5.06
CA ALA A 178 6.42 10.49 -5.22
C ALA A 178 7.35 11.72 -5.14
N ALA A 179 8.34 11.70 -4.23
CA ALA A 179 9.31 12.78 -4.14
C ALA A 179 10.24 12.82 -5.36
N LYS A 180 10.62 11.64 -5.89
CA LYS A 180 11.37 11.53 -7.16
C LYS A 180 10.56 12.10 -8.32
N ASN A 181 9.27 11.77 -8.41
CA ASN A 181 8.34 12.29 -9.42
C ASN A 181 8.21 13.81 -9.41
N PHE A 182 8.24 14.44 -8.23
CA PHE A 182 8.27 15.90 -8.13
C PHE A 182 9.53 16.49 -8.78
N PHE A 183 10.71 15.95 -8.50
CA PHE A 183 11.96 16.44 -9.11
C PHE A 183 12.05 16.11 -10.60
N LEU A 184 11.46 15.00 -11.03
CA LEU A 184 11.34 14.61 -12.44
C LEU A 184 10.18 15.30 -13.19
N SER A 185 9.43 16.17 -12.52
CA SER A 185 8.23 16.85 -13.06
C SER A 185 7.28 15.89 -13.79
N ARG A 186 6.82 14.85 -13.09
CA ARG A 186 5.88 13.87 -13.64
C ARG A 186 4.83 13.42 -12.62
N TYR A 187 3.68 13.02 -13.11
CA TYR A 187 2.60 12.40 -12.31
C TYR A 187 2.23 13.18 -11.04
N GLU A 188 2.57 12.63 -9.86
CA GLU A 188 2.13 13.08 -8.55
C GLU A 188 3.28 13.67 -7.72
N ALA A 189 3.06 14.86 -7.15
CA ALA A 189 3.95 15.48 -6.18
C ALA A 189 3.40 15.40 -4.74
N PRO A 190 4.23 14.98 -3.76
CA PRO A 190 3.84 14.86 -2.36
C PRO A 190 3.93 16.21 -1.62
N LEU A 191 2.94 16.49 -0.76
CA LEU A 191 2.86 17.67 0.11
C LEU A 191 2.77 17.26 1.59
N PRO A 192 3.83 16.68 2.19
CA PRO A 192 3.81 16.34 3.62
C PRO A 192 3.73 17.60 4.49
N THR A 193 2.81 17.60 5.46
CA THR A 193 2.48 18.76 6.28
C THR A 193 2.30 18.47 7.77
N SER A 194 1.84 17.27 8.11
CA SER A 194 1.42 16.94 9.47
C SER A 194 2.49 16.17 10.26
N ARG A 195 2.78 16.65 11.46
CA ARG A 195 3.77 16.04 12.36
C ARG A 195 3.16 14.92 13.22
N VAL A 196 1.84 14.89 13.31
CA VAL A 196 1.09 14.11 14.29
C VAL A 196 -0.07 13.36 13.62
N CYS A 197 -0.55 12.30 14.26
CA CYS A 197 -1.70 11.53 13.81
C CYS A 197 -2.60 11.26 15.01
N ASN A 198 -3.91 11.18 14.77
CA ASN A 198 -4.93 10.82 15.75
C ASN A 198 -5.33 9.33 15.65
N ALA A 199 -4.51 8.53 14.98
CA ALA A 199 -4.57 7.07 14.94
C ALA A 199 -3.23 6.47 15.38
N ASN A 200 -3.28 5.28 15.97
CA ASN A 200 -2.11 4.51 16.41
C ASN A 200 -2.08 3.15 15.67
N CYS A 201 -2.05 3.21 14.35
CA CYS A 201 -2.18 2.01 13.51
C CYS A 201 -1.12 0.95 13.86
N LEU A 202 -1.52 -0.32 13.90
CA LEU A 202 -0.61 -1.45 14.10
C LEU A 202 0.59 -1.40 13.13
N GLY A 203 0.31 -1.25 11.84
CA GLY A 203 1.32 -1.15 10.77
C GLY A 203 1.69 0.28 10.39
N CYS A 204 1.75 1.24 11.33
CA CYS A 204 2.11 2.61 10.99
C CYS A 204 3.59 2.71 10.52
N ILE A 205 3.77 3.06 9.24
CA ILE A 205 5.10 3.15 8.60
C ILE A 205 5.92 4.36 9.04
N SER A 206 5.28 5.37 9.65
CA SER A 206 5.94 6.61 10.08
C SER A 206 6.18 6.72 11.58
N PHE A 207 5.62 5.79 12.35
CA PHE A 207 5.73 5.77 13.81
C PHE A 207 5.40 4.39 14.39
N GLN A 208 6.36 3.77 15.07
CA GLN A 208 6.19 2.49 15.75
C GLN A 208 6.50 2.61 17.24
N LYS A 209 5.61 2.08 18.09
CA LYS A 209 5.85 1.90 19.54
C LYS A 209 6.41 0.51 19.85
N ASN A 210 6.24 -0.45 18.95
CA ASN A 210 6.76 -1.79 19.11
C ASN A 210 8.29 -1.76 18.95
N LYS A 211 9.02 -2.34 19.90
CA LYS A 211 10.49 -2.37 19.88
C LYS A 211 11.07 -3.31 18.82
N HIS A 212 10.27 -4.27 18.34
CA HIS A 212 10.68 -5.27 17.36
C HIS A 212 10.31 -4.88 15.92
N ILE A 213 9.51 -3.83 15.73
CA ILE A 213 9.09 -3.35 14.41
C ILE A 213 9.56 -1.91 14.24
N SER A 214 10.40 -1.67 13.24
CA SER A 214 10.87 -0.32 12.92
C SER A 214 9.95 0.39 11.93
N SER A 215 9.85 1.72 12.05
CA SER A 215 9.22 2.56 11.03
C SER A 215 10.10 2.65 9.78
N CYS A 216 9.50 2.62 8.59
CA CYS A 216 10.21 2.72 7.31
C CYS A 216 10.79 4.13 7.09
N GLN A 217 10.11 5.15 7.62
CA GLN A 217 10.53 6.54 7.52
C GLN A 217 10.06 7.34 8.74
N ASN A 218 10.64 8.52 8.93
CA ASN A 218 10.27 9.40 10.05
C ASN A 218 9.28 10.46 9.59
N ARG A 219 8.38 10.87 10.49
CA ARG A 219 7.49 12.01 10.25
C ARG A 219 8.27 13.29 10.02
N ILE A 220 7.75 14.15 9.15
CA ILE A 220 8.19 15.54 9.01
C ILE A 220 8.17 16.21 10.39
N ASN A 221 9.23 16.94 10.71
CA ASN A 221 9.45 17.51 12.04
C ASN A 221 8.97 18.97 12.17
N PHE A 222 8.44 19.55 11.09
CA PHE A 222 7.84 20.88 11.04
C PHE A 222 6.55 20.84 10.22
N THR A 223 5.72 21.88 10.35
CA THR A 223 4.60 22.12 9.43
C THR A 223 5.02 23.23 8.47
N PRO A 224 5.07 22.96 7.15
CA PRO A 224 5.40 23.98 6.16
C PRO A 224 4.38 25.13 6.21
N SER A 225 4.78 26.34 5.83
CA SER A 225 3.85 27.44 5.68
C SER A 225 2.95 27.24 4.45
N PRO A 226 1.75 27.88 4.42
CA PRO A 226 0.89 27.82 3.24
C PRO A 226 1.58 28.23 1.94
N LYS A 227 2.50 29.20 2.01
CA LYS A 227 3.30 29.66 0.88
C LYS A 227 4.29 28.58 0.39
N GLU A 228 4.99 27.91 1.31
CA GLU A 228 5.91 26.82 0.95
C GLU A 228 5.18 25.68 0.24
N ILE A 229 3.97 25.33 0.70
CA ILE A 229 3.12 24.32 0.07
C ILE A 229 2.67 24.78 -1.31
N ALA A 230 2.18 26.02 -1.43
CA ALA A 230 1.70 26.56 -2.69
C ALA A 230 2.81 26.66 -3.74
N GLU A 231 4.04 27.03 -3.36
CA GLU A 231 5.20 27.07 -4.26
C GLU A 231 5.51 25.68 -4.85
N VAL A 232 5.56 24.65 -4.01
CA VAL A 232 5.78 23.26 -4.46
C VAL A 232 4.65 22.83 -5.40
N ALA A 233 3.40 23.00 -4.97
CA ALA A 233 2.23 22.58 -5.72
C ALA A 233 2.12 23.27 -7.08
N LEU A 234 2.24 24.60 -7.13
CA LEU A 234 2.15 25.37 -8.37
C LEU A 234 3.30 25.04 -9.32
N SER A 235 4.52 24.89 -8.82
CA SER A 235 5.67 24.52 -9.65
C SER A 235 5.50 23.16 -10.35
N HIS A 236 4.78 22.23 -9.71
CA HIS A 236 4.46 20.92 -10.29
C HIS A 236 3.27 20.99 -11.24
N ILE A 237 2.19 21.67 -10.84
CA ILE A 237 0.97 21.84 -11.64
C ILE A 237 1.25 22.54 -12.98
N GLU A 238 2.21 23.46 -13.01
CA GLU A 238 2.64 24.15 -14.23
C GLU A 238 3.45 23.24 -15.17
N ALA A 239 4.19 22.27 -14.62
CA ALA A 239 5.15 21.46 -15.37
C ALA A 239 4.58 20.12 -15.89
N VAL A 240 3.49 19.63 -15.31
CA VAL A 240 2.94 18.29 -15.60
C VAL A 240 1.58 18.41 -16.29
N GLU A 241 1.36 17.61 -17.34
CA GLU A 241 0.12 17.64 -18.15
C GLU A 241 -1.14 17.27 -17.35
N LYS A 242 -1.07 16.18 -16.55
CA LYS A 242 -2.14 15.70 -15.66
C LYS A 242 -1.65 15.70 -14.22
N PRO A 243 -1.41 16.88 -13.61
CA PRO A 243 -0.73 16.97 -12.33
C PRO A 243 -1.64 16.52 -11.20
N VAL A 244 -1.09 15.67 -10.32
CA VAL A 244 -1.66 15.42 -9.00
C VAL A 244 -0.72 16.01 -7.95
N VAL A 245 -1.26 16.73 -6.98
CA VAL A 245 -0.54 17.11 -5.76
C VAL A 245 -1.30 16.56 -4.57
N SER A 246 -0.62 15.90 -3.65
CA SER A 246 -1.32 15.15 -2.59
C SER A 246 -0.79 15.42 -1.19
N PHE A 247 -1.71 15.62 -0.26
CA PHE A 247 -1.45 15.54 1.18
C PHE A 247 -1.63 14.10 1.66
N GLY A 248 -1.08 13.76 2.83
CA GLY A 248 -1.14 12.44 3.45
C GLY A 248 -0.09 11.46 2.91
N GLN A 249 1.17 11.78 3.15
CA GLN A 249 2.34 11.01 2.69
C GLN A 249 2.85 10.05 3.76
N GLY A 250 3.63 9.05 3.34
CA GLY A 250 4.21 8.09 4.29
C GLY A 250 5.19 8.71 5.30
N CYS A 251 5.71 9.92 5.02
CA CYS A 251 6.57 10.69 5.92
C CYS A 251 5.81 11.72 6.76
N GLU A 252 4.51 11.58 6.96
CA GLU A 252 3.74 12.43 7.87
C GLU A 252 2.77 11.62 8.75
N GLY A 253 2.08 12.32 9.65
CA GLY A 253 0.88 11.79 10.28
C GLY A 253 -0.37 12.03 9.43
N ASP A 254 -1.54 12.20 10.06
CA ASP A 254 -2.75 12.49 9.29
C ASP A 254 -2.79 13.99 8.91
N PRO A 255 -2.99 14.34 7.63
CA PRO A 255 -2.93 15.73 7.16
C PRO A 255 -4.01 16.63 7.77
N LEU A 256 -5.14 16.08 8.24
CA LEU A 256 -6.23 16.89 8.80
C LEU A 256 -5.84 17.59 10.10
N LEU A 257 -4.81 17.09 10.80
CA LEU A 257 -4.23 17.75 11.97
C LEU A 257 -3.39 18.98 11.61
N ALA A 258 -3.08 19.20 10.32
CA ALA A 258 -2.56 20.44 9.77
C ALA A 258 -3.61 21.18 8.92
N GLY A 259 -4.90 20.87 9.10
CA GLY A 259 -6.00 21.27 8.22
C GLY A 259 -6.11 22.78 7.93
N ASP A 260 -5.91 23.66 8.92
CA ASP A 260 -5.96 25.11 8.68
C ASP A 260 -4.81 25.59 7.78
N THR A 261 -3.62 25.00 7.91
CA THR A 261 -2.47 25.29 7.04
C THR A 261 -2.74 24.83 5.61
N ILE A 262 -3.27 23.60 5.47
CA ILE A 262 -3.66 23.04 4.18
C ILE A 262 -4.75 23.92 3.54
N LEU A 263 -5.76 24.32 4.29
CA LEU A 263 -6.84 25.18 3.81
C LEU A 263 -6.30 26.50 3.23
N SER A 264 -5.40 27.17 3.96
CA SER A 264 -4.74 28.38 3.46
C SER A 264 -3.91 28.10 2.21
N ALA A 265 -3.19 26.98 2.14
CA ALA A 265 -2.39 26.63 0.98
C ALA A 265 -3.26 26.36 -0.26
N VAL A 266 -4.36 25.60 -0.09
CA VAL A 266 -5.31 25.29 -1.17
C VAL A 266 -5.91 26.56 -1.74
N LYS A 267 -6.29 27.53 -0.90
CA LYS A 267 -6.76 28.85 -1.36
C LYS A 267 -5.71 29.57 -2.20
N LEU A 268 -4.46 29.64 -1.74
CA LEU A 268 -3.36 30.25 -2.49
C LEU A 268 -3.12 29.57 -3.84
N ILE A 269 -3.23 28.23 -3.90
CA ILE A 269 -3.10 27.47 -5.15
C ILE A 269 -4.26 27.80 -6.09
N ARG A 270 -5.50 27.79 -5.59
CA ARG A 270 -6.73 27.99 -6.37
C ARG A 270 -6.93 29.43 -6.82
N GLU A 271 -6.37 30.40 -6.11
CA GLU A 271 -6.26 31.79 -6.57
C GLU A 271 -5.38 31.94 -7.83
N LYS A 272 -4.41 31.03 -8.03
CA LYS A 272 -3.48 31.08 -9.16
C LYS A 272 -3.88 30.17 -10.31
N THR A 273 -4.53 29.04 -10.03
CA THR A 273 -4.90 28.06 -11.07
C THR A 273 -6.06 27.15 -10.68
N CYS A 274 -6.90 26.84 -11.67
CA CYS A 274 -7.90 25.77 -11.61
C CYS A 274 -7.38 24.42 -12.13
N LYS A 275 -6.13 24.37 -12.64
CA LYS A 275 -5.49 23.14 -13.13
C LYS A 275 -5.02 22.26 -11.97
N GLY A 276 -4.80 20.98 -12.30
CA GLY A 276 -4.29 19.97 -11.38
C GLY A 276 -5.30 19.47 -10.33
N THR A 277 -5.11 18.22 -9.94
CA THR A 277 -5.84 17.58 -8.84
C THR A 277 -5.15 17.87 -7.53
N ILE A 278 -5.88 18.44 -6.58
CA ILE A 278 -5.47 18.47 -5.17
C ILE A 278 -6.17 17.31 -4.47
N ASN A 279 -5.39 16.34 -4.00
CA ASN A 279 -5.86 15.14 -3.32
C ASN A 279 -5.46 15.14 -1.84
N ILE A 280 -6.30 14.56 -0.97
CA ILE A 280 -5.97 14.33 0.44
C ILE A 280 -6.06 12.84 0.74
N ASN A 281 -4.91 12.21 1.03
CA ASN A 281 -4.89 10.87 1.64
C ASN A 281 -5.07 11.03 3.15
N THR A 282 -6.08 10.41 3.74
CA THR A 282 -6.39 10.62 5.16
C THR A 282 -7.09 9.41 5.75
N ASN A 283 -7.13 9.38 7.08
CA ASN A 283 -8.06 8.54 7.82
C ASN A 283 -9.50 9.10 7.87
N ALA A 284 -9.73 10.31 7.33
CA ALA A 284 -11.04 10.97 7.23
C ALA A 284 -11.71 11.24 8.59
N SER A 285 -10.90 11.47 9.62
CA SER A 285 -11.35 11.60 11.01
C SER A 285 -12.02 12.93 11.39
N LEU A 286 -11.96 13.97 10.53
CA LEU A 286 -12.45 15.32 10.85
C LEU A 286 -13.43 15.84 9.78
N PRO A 287 -14.72 15.47 9.82
CA PRO A 287 -15.73 15.87 8.82
C PRO A 287 -15.78 17.38 8.60
N PHE A 288 -15.84 18.17 9.68
CA PHE A 288 -15.91 19.63 9.59
C PHE A 288 -14.70 20.24 8.87
N MET A 289 -13.49 19.73 9.13
CA MET A 289 -12.29 20.21 8.44
C MET A 289 -12.32 19.83 6.96
N MET A 290 -12.75 18.60 6.65
CA MET A 290 -12.89 18.15 5.26
C MET A 290 -13.89 18.98 4.47
N THR A 291 -15.05 19.32 5.04
CA THR A 291 -16.03 20.22 4.42
C THR A 291 -15.38 21.53 3.99
N ARG A 292 -14.59 22.17 4.87
CA ARG A 292 -13.88 23.42 4.57
C ARG A 292 -12.85 23.25 3.44
N LEU A 293 -12.18 22.10 3.40
CA LEU A 293 -11.18 21.79 2.37
C LEU A 293 -11.82 21.54 1.01
N PHE A 294 -12.97 20.86 0.97
CA PHE A 294 -13.78 20.71 -0.23
C PHE A 294 -14.25 22.07 -0.77
N ASP A 295 -14.79 22.92 0.10
CA ASP A 295 -15.23 24.28 -0.26
C ASP A 295 -14.09 25.17 -0.77
N ALA A 296 -12.84 24.89 -0.39
CA ALA A 296 -11.67 25.61 -0.86
C ALA A 296 -11.13 25.11 -2.22
N GLY A 297 -11.61 23.97 -2.74
CA GLY A 297 -11.24 23.46 -4.06
C GLY A 297 -10.30 22.24 -4.06
N VAL A 298 -10.31 21.43 -2.99
CA VAL A 298 -9.83 20.05 -3.03
C VAL A 298 -10.69 19.24 -4.00
N ASN A 299 -10.08 18.37 -4.79
CA ASN A 299 -10.77 17.62 -5.85
C ASN A 299 -11.10 16.18 -5.46
N SER A 300 -10.27 15.57 -4.62
CA SER A 300 -10.42 14.16 -4.25
C SER A 300 -9.93 13.88 -2.84
N ILE A 301 -10.49 12.83 -2.25
CA ILE A 301 -10.10 12.27 -0.97
C ILE A 301 -9.80 10.78 -1.14
N ARG A 302 -8.72 10.32 -0.52
CA ARG A 302 -8.40 8.91 -0.37
C ARG A 302 -8.51 8.50 1.09
N VAL A 303 -9.53 7.70 1.41
CA VAL A 303 -9.82 7.24 2.77
C VAL A 303 -9.14 5.91 3.05
N SER A 304 -8.32 5.85 4.09
CA SER A 304 -7.55 4.64 4.44
C SER A 304 -8.38 3.68 5.28
N LEU A 305 -8.53 2.43 4.82
CA LEU A 305 -9.27 1.36 5.47
C LEU A 305 -8.48 0.05 5.38
N ASN A 306 -8.22 -0.60 6.52
CA ASN A 306 -7.80 -2.00 6.52
C ASN A 306 -8.98 -2.97 6.46
N SER A 307 -10.17 -2.45 6.77
CA SER A 307 -11.41 -3.19 6.90
C SER A 307 -12.59 -2.24 6.75
N ALA A 308 -13.64 -2.66 6.05
CA ALA A 308 -14.94 -2.03 5.99
C ALA A 308 -15.80 -2.40 7.21
N VAL A 309 -15.50 -3.51 7.89
CA VAL A 309 -16.10 -3.87 9.18
C VAL A 309 -15.52 -3.01 10.30
N LYS A 310 -16.40 -2.33 11.04
CA LYS A 310 -16.04 -1.34 12.08
C LYS A 310 -15.13 -1.92 13.16
N GLU A 311 -15.42 -3.12 13.66
CA GLU A 311 -14.68 -3.72 14.77
C GLU A 311 -13.20 -3.94 14.40
N TYR A 312 -12.94 -4.43 13.19
CA TYR A 312 -11.58 -4.66 12.69
C TYR A 312 -10.87 -3.35 12.32
N TYR A 313 -11.60 -2.36 11.80
CA TYR A 313 -11.07 -1.00 11.61
C TYR A 313 -10.54 -0.42 12.94
N MET A 314 -11.36 -0.48 13.99
CA MET A 314 -11.01 0.06 15.31
C MET A 314 -9.81 -0.66 15.94
N LYS A 315 -9.68 -1.98 15.75
CA LYS A 315 -8.53 -2.77 16.23
C LYS A 315 -7.23 -2.39 15.53
N TYR A 316 -7.27 -2.17 14.22
CA TYR A 316 -6.08 -1.85 13.45
C TYR A 316 -5.66 -0.39 13.60
N PHE A 317 -6.56 0.56 13.31
CA PHE A 317 -6.23 2.00 13.35
C PHE A 317 -6.04 2.53 14.77
N ARG A 318 -6.71 1.92 15.76
CA ARG A 318 -6.72 2.36 17.17
C ARG A 318 -6.94 3.88 17.27
N PRO A 319 -8.04 4.39 16.67
CA PRO A 319 -8.24 5.83 16.50
C PRO A 319 -8.71 6.49 17.79
N SER A 320 -8.46 7.80 17.93
CA SER A 320 -9.10 8.66 18.94
C SER A 320 -10.41 9.28 18.45
N TYR A 321 -10.86 8.90 17.26
CA TYR A 321 -12.10 9.32 16.60
C TYR A 321 -12.98 8.09 16.34
N LYS A 322 -14.21 8.32 15.88
CA LYS A 322 -15.18 7.24 15.64
C LYS A 322 -15.16 6.82 14.17
N PHE A 323 -15.51 5.56 13.90
CA PHE A 323 -15.69 5.09 12.53
C PHE A 323 -16.81 5.86 11.82
N GLU A 324 -17.83 6.30 12.56
CA GLU A 324 -18.90 7.15 12.03
C GLU A 324 -18.39 8.49 11.47
N ASP A 325 -17.34 9.07 12.05
CA ASP A 325 -16.74 10.31 11.54
C ASP A 325 -16.13 10.09 10.13
N VAL A 326 -15.58 8.89 9.89
CA VAL A 326 -15.05 8.48 8.58
C VAL A 326 -16.19 8.41 7.56
N LEU A 327 -17.30 7.77 7.92
CA LEU A 327 -18.48 7.62 7.08
C LEU A 327 -19.15 8.97 6.79
N GLU A 328 -19.24 9.86 7.78
CA GLU A 328 -19.76 11.22 7.63
C GLU A 328 -18.90 12.04 6.66
N THR A 329 -17.58 11.91 6.74
CA THR A 329 -16.66 12.55 5.79
C THR A 329 -16.88 12.05 4.37
N ILE A 330 -16.99 10.73 4.18
CA ILE A 330 -17.26 10.14 2.86
C ILE A 330 -18.59 10.67 2.30
N LYS A 331 -19.65 10.63 3.11
CA LYS A 331 -20.97 11.14 2.71
C LYS A 331 -20.89 12.61 2.28
N THR A 332 -20.25 13.44 3.10
CA THR A 332 -20.09 14.87 2.82
C THR A 332 -19.28 15.13 1.54
N ALA A 333 -18.27 14.30 1.27
CA ALA A 333 -17.50 14.36 0.03
C ALA A 333 -18.42 14.12 -1.18
N LYS A 334 -19.28 13.09 -1.13
CA LYS A 334 -20.25 12.82 -2.20
C LYS A 334 -21.29 13.91 -2.37
N ASP A 335 -21.84 14.43 -1.27
CA ASP A 335 -22.80 15.56 -1.30
C ASP A 335 -22.20 16.81 -1.99
N LYS A 336 -20.86 16.93 -2.00
CA LYS A 336 -20.10 18.00 -2.64
C LYS A 336 -19.47 17.61 -4.00
N ASN A 337 -19.83 16.45 -4.56
CA ASN A 337 -19.28 15.93 -5.82
C ASN A 337 -17.74 15.80 -5.83
N ILE A 338 -17.17 15.41 -4.69
CA ILE A 338 -15.75 15.10 -4.55
C ILE A 338 -15.50 13.64 -4.93
N HIS A 339 -14.42 13.38 -5.65
CA HIS A 339 -14.01 12.02 -5.97
C HIS A 339 -13.50 11.31 -4.72
N VAL A 340 -14.12 10.18 -4.36
CA VAL A 340 -13.80 9.38 -3.18
C VAL A 340 -13.14 8.08 -3.60
N SER A 341 -11.89 7.92 -3.17
CA SER A 341 -11.14 6.68 -3.29
C SER A 341 -11.00 5.98 -1.94
N LEU A 342 -11.15 4.66 -1.92
CA LEU A 342 -10.81 3.83 -0.75
C LEU A 342 -9.39 3.29 -0.91
N ASN A 343 -8.47 3.68 -0.03
CA ASN A 343 -7.18 3.01 0.13
C ASN A 343 -7.39 1.76 0.98
N TYR A 344 -7.67 0.66 0.29
CA TYR A 344 -8.11 -0.58 0.91
C TYR A 344 -6.93 -1.54 1.06
N LEU A 345 -6.54 -1.82 2.31
CA LEU A 345 -5.35 -2.59 2.64
C LEU A 345 -5.65 -4.09 2.54
N ASN A 346 -5.29 -4.65 1.39
CA ASN A 346 -5.42 -6.04 1.01
C ASN A 346 -4.54 -6.96 1.86
N ILE A 347 -5.17 -7.99 2.39
CA ILE A 347 -4.53 -9.16 3.00
C ILE A 347 -5.31 -10.43 2.60
N PRO A 348 -4.72 -11.28 1.73
CA PRO A 348 -5.33 -12.54 1.30
C PRO A 348 -5.78 -13.41 2.47
N GLY A 349 -7.03 -13.89 2.42
CA GLY A 349 -7.65 -14.68 3.48
C GLY A 349 -8.36 -13.88 4.56
N PHE A 350 -8.31 -12.56 4.49
CA PHE A 350 -9.09 -11.68 5.33
C PHE A 350 -9.97 -10.76 4.47
N THR A 351 -9.36 -10.05 3.52
CA THR A 351 -10.03 -9.10 2.62
C THR A 351 -11.08 -9.76 1.73
N ASP A 352 -10.89 -11.02 1.35
CA ASP A 352 -11.77 -11.82 0.49
C ASP A 352 -12.61 -12.82 1.28
N THR A 353 -13.08 -12.45 2.47
CA THR A 353 -14.04 -13.26 3.22
C THR A 353 -15.41 -12.63 3.25
N GLU A 354 -16.43 -13.46 3.40
CA GLU A 354 -17.84 -13.04 3.33
C GLU A 354 -18.17 -11.80 4.18
N PRO A 355 -17.82 -11.71 5.49
CA PRO A 355 -18.18 -10.52 6.28
C PRO A 355 -17.51 -9.24 5.78
N GLU A 356 -16.28 -9.35 5.28
CA GLU A 356 -15.52 -8.21 4.78
C GLU A 356 -16.03 -7.77 3.40
N MET A 357 -16.37 -8.74 2.55
CA MET A 357 -17.00 -8.49 1.26
C MET A 357 -18.38 -7.83 1.43
N GLU A 358 -19.24 -8.34 2.30
CA GLU A 358 -20.56 -7.75 2.58
C GLU A 358 -20.43 -6.28 3.05
N ALA A 359 -19.49 -6.01 3.97
CA ALA A 359 -19.27 -4.66 4.46
C ALA A 359 -18.71 -3.72 3.38
N LEU A 360 -17.80 -4.21 2.54
CA LEU A 360 -17.27 -3.44 1.42
C LEU A 360 -18.36 -3.13 0.38
N PHE A 361 -19.20 -4.11 0.04
CA PHE A 361 -20.32 -3.92 -0.90
C PHE A 361 -21.31 -2.91 -0.36
N TYR A 362 -21.67 -3.02 0.92
CA TYR A 362 -22.52 -2.05 1.60
C TYR A 362 -21.94 -0.64 1.54
N LEU A 363 -20.64 -0.48 1.82
CA LEU A 363 -19.96 0.80 1.77
C LEU A 363 -19.99 1.40 0.35
N ILE A 364 -19.71 0.60 -0.68
CA ILE A 364 -19.72 1.07 -2.07
C ILE A 364 -21.12 1.52 -2.49
N GLU A 365 -22.14 0.71 -2.22
CA GLU A 365 -23.52 0.98 -2.61
C GLU A 365 -24.10 2.20 -1.88
N ASN A 366 -23.91 2.29 -0.57
CA ASN A 366 -24.55 3.33 0.26
C ASN A 366 -23.81 4.67 0.25
N TYR A 367 -22.52 4.66 -0.09
CA TYR A 367 -21.67 5.86 -0.09
C TYR A 367 -21.11 6.21 -1.47
N ASN A 368 -21.59 5.56 -2.54
CA ASN A 368 -21.27 5.85 -3.93
C ASN A 368 -19.76 6.06 -4.16
N ILE A 369 -18.97 5.08 -3.73
CA ILE A 369 -17.51 5.11 -3.84
C ILE A 369 -17.10 5.09 -5.32
N ASP A 370 -16.16 5.96 -5.70
CA ASP A 370 -15.76 6.11 -7.11
C ASP A 370 -14.60 5.18 -7.49
N PHE A 371 -13.73 4.86 -6.52
CA PHE A 371 -12.47 4.18 -6.80
C PHE A 371 -12.00 3.32 -5.62
N ILE A 372 -11.55 2.09 -5.88
CA ILE A 372 -10.75 1.31 -4.91
C ILE A 372 -9.29 1.37 -5.31
N GLN A 373 -8.48 1.99 -4.45
CA GLN A 373 -7.03 1.96 -4.49
C GLN A 373 -6.56 0.77 -3.68
N TRP A 374 -6.32 -0.33 -4.36
CA TRP A 374 -5.83 -1.53 -3.71
C TRP A 374 -4.39 -1.32 -3.25
N ARG A 375 -4.11 -1.67 -2.00
CA ARG A 375 -2.77 -1.65 -1.42
C ARG A 375 -2.53 -2.95 -0.70
N ASN A 376 -1.36 -3.54 -0.88
CA ASN A 376 -0.96 -4.62 0.01
C ASN A 376 -0.73 -4.07 1.41
N LEU A 377 -1.25 -4.76 2.42
CA LEU A 377 -0.98 -4.41 3.80
C LEU A 377 0.50 -4.69 4.11
N ASN A 378 1.22 -3.64 4.50
CA ASN A 378 2.61 -3.75 4.92
C ASN A 378 2.72 -4.09 6.42
N TYR A 379 2.38 -5.33 6.78
CA TYR A 379 2.42 -5.85 8.14
C TYR A 379 2.56 -7.38 8.13
N ASP A 380 3.09 -7.94 9.21
CA ASP A 380 3.19 -9.40 9.37
C ASP A 380 1.79 -10.04 9.26
N PRO A 381 1.56 -10.92 8.27
CA PRO A 381 0.22 -11.42 7.96
C PRO A 381 -0.35 -12.30 9.09
N LYS A 382 0.48 -13.14 9.74
CA LYS A 382 0.02 -13.95 10.87
C LYS A 382 -0.25 -13.10 12.10
N LEU A 383 0.59 -12.11 12.37
CA LEU A 383 0.34 -11.17 13.46
C LEU A 383 -0.92 -10.33 13.21
N TYR A 384 -1.18 -9.90 11.97
CA TYR A 384 -2.42 -9.19 11.64
C TYR A 384 -3.65 -10.03 11.98
N LEU A 385 -3.68 -11.30 11.52
CA LEU A 385 -4.81 -12.19 11.75
C LEU A 385 -5.03 -12.47 13.25
N ARG A 386 -3.95 -12.63 14.03
CA ARG A 386 -4.00 -12.72 15.49
C ARG A 386 -4.61 -11.46 16.12
N GLU A 387 -4.18 -10.27 15.72
CA GLU A 387 -4.74 -9.01 16.26
C GLU A 387 -6.22 -8.83 15.90
N MET A 388 -6.64 -9.34 14.74
CA MET A 388 -8.04 -9.28 14.30
C MET A 388 -8.97 -10.28 15.01
N ASN A 389 -8.48 -11.14 15.93
CA ASN A 389 -9.17 -12.09 16.84
C ASN A 389 -10.73 -12.21 16.77
N ASN A 390 -11.26 -13.44 16.82
CA ASN A 390 -12.62 -13.90 16.43
C ASN A 390 -12.82 -14.10 14.92
N PHE A 391 -11.79 -13.87 14.11
CA PHE A 391 -11.79 -14.17 12.68
C PHE A 391 -11.10 -15.52 12.40
N ALA A 392 -9.93 -15.75 13.01
CA ALA A 392 -9.20 -17.02 12.95
C ALA A 392 -10.08 -18.19 13.44
N ASP A 393 -10.81 -17.99 14.55
CA ASP A 393 -11.67 -19.05 15.13
C ASP A 393 -12.85 -19.45 14.24
N LYS A 394 -13.27 -18.57 13.31
CA LYS A 394 -14.42 -18.81 12.43
C LYS A 394 -14.07 -19.64 11.19
N LYS A 395 -12.77 -19.89 10.93
CA LYS A 395 -12.27 -20.60 9.74
C LYS A 395 -12.96 -20.14 8.44
N LEU A 396 -13.15 -18.83 8.27
CA LEU A 396 -13.85 -18.27 7.12
C LEU A 396 -13.09 -18.59 5.84
N LYS A 397 -13.75 -19.26 4.90
CA LYS A 397 -13.13 -19.66 3.64
C LYS A 397 -12.95 -18.43 2.74
N PRO A 398 -11.74 -18.16 2.23
CA PRO A 398 -11.53 -17.07 1.28
C PRO A 398 -12.22 -17.34 -0.06
N PHE A 399 -12.75 -16.27 -0.64
CA PHE A 399 -13.34 -16.24 -1.98
C PHE A 399 -12.28 -16.15 -3.09
N GLY A 400 -11.10 -15.60 -2.76
CA GLY A 400 -10.02 -15.29 -3.68
C GLY A 400 -10.01 -13.82 -4.10
N ILE A 401 -8.87 -13.15 -3.95
CA ILE A 401 -8.68 -11.72 -4.28
C ILE A 401 -9.07 -11.39 -5.74
N ILE A 402 -8.63 -12.21 -6.71
CA ILE A 402 -8.98 -11.98 -8.13
C ILE A 402 -10.50 -12.08 -8.32
N SER A 403 -11.12 -13.12 -7.77
CA SER A 403 -12.57 -13.31 -7.83
C SER A 403 -13.33 -12.14 -7.22
N LEU A 404 -12.86 -11.62 -6.08
CA LEU A 404 -13.43 -10.44 -5.43
C LEU A 404 -13.35 -9.20 -6.34
N ILE A 405 -12.18 -8.93 -6.91
CA ILE A 405 -11.97 -7.79 -7.82
C ILE A 405 -12.89 -7.89 -9.03
N GLU A 406 -12.97 -9.06 -9.68
CA GLU A 406 -13.82 -9.27 -10.85
C GLU A 406 -15.31 -9.19 -10.51
N LEU A 407 -15.71 -9.66 -9.32
CA LEU A 407 -17.09 -9.51 -8.84
C LEU A 407 -17.43 -8.04 -8.62
N LEU A 408 -16.56 -7.26 -7.97
CA LEU A 408 -16.75 -5.82 -7.77
C LEU A 408 -16.90 -5.06 -9.10
N LYS A 409 -16.04 -5.36 -10.08
CA LYS A 409 -16.14 -4.76 -11.43
C LYS A 409 -17.46 -5.07 -12.12
N LYS A 410 -17.98 -6.29 -11.91
CA LYS A 410 -19.25 -6.74 -12.50
C LYS A 410 -20.46 -6.09 -11.83
N GLU A 411 -20.49 -6.04 -10.51
CA GLU A 411 -21.64 -5.54 -9.74
C GLU A 411 -21.67 -4.00 -9.70
N PHE A 412 -20.51 -3.34 -9.69
CA PHE A 412 -20.40 -1.88 -9.62
C PHE A 412 -19.66 -1.30 -10.83
N ILE A 413 -20.35 -1.20 -11.97
CA ILE A 413 -19.77 -0.78 -13.27
C ILE A 413 -19.11 0.62 -13.21
N SER A 414 -19.61 1.52 -12.37
CA SER A 414 -19.05 2.87 -12.17
C SER A 414 -17.84 2.91 -11.24
N LEU A 415 -17.60 1.85 -10.47
CA LEU A 415 -16.46 1.74 -9.55
C LEU A 415 -15.18 1.45 -10.35
N ASN A 416 -14.20 2.33 -10.21
CA ASN A 416 -12.89 2.10 -10.81
C ASN A 416 -11.95 1.42 -9.81
N HIS A 417 -10.92 0.77 -10.35
CA HIS A 417 -9.91 0.10 -9.55
C HIS A 417 -8.53 0.54 -10.01
N GLY A 418 -7.59 0.57 -9.09
CA GLY A 418 -6.19 0.79 -9.41
C GLY A 418 -5.34 0.88 -8.17
N TYR A 419 -4.19 1.52 -8.32
CA TYR A 419 -3.21 1.69 -7.27
C TYR A 419 -3.07 3.19 -7.02
N PHE A 420 -2.80 4.01 -8.01
CA PHE A 420 -2.36 5.38 -7.75
C PHE A 420 -3.49 6.40 -7.62
N ASN A 421 -3.18 7.61 -7.13
CA ASN A 421 -4.16 8.69 -7.06
C ASN A 421 -4.45 9.17 -8.50
N PRO A 422 -5.70 9.08 -8.98
CA PRO A 422 -6.03 9.45 -10.35
C PRO A 422 -6.03 10.97 -10.53
N PRO A 423 -5.61 11.48 -11.70
CA PRO A 423 -5.85 12.87 -12.06
C PRO A 423 -7.35 13.09 -12.35
N LYS A 424 -7.82 14.33 -12.23
CA LYS A 424 -9.26 14.66 -12.33
C LYS A 424 -9.83 14.41 -13.72
N GLU A 425 -8.96 14.39 -14.72
CA GLU A 425 -9.26 14.02 -16.10
C GLU A 425 -9.70 12.55 -16.23
N ASN A 426 -9.41 11.72 -15.22
CA ASN A 426 -9.83 10.32 -15.14
C ASN A 426 -11.00 10.10 -14.17
N PHE A 427 -11.53 11.14 -13.52
CA PHE A 427 -12.75 11.01 -12.72
C PHE A 427 -13.91 10.72 -13.66
N LYS A 428 -14.74 9.74 -13.30
CA LYS A 428 -15.93 9.35 -14.07
C LYS A 428 -17.18 9.90 -13.44
#